data_AF-A0A0J6VSS6-F1
#
_entry.id   AF-A0A0J6VSS6-F1
#
_cell.length_a   1.000
_cell.length_b   1.000
_cell.length_c   1.000
_cell.angle_alpha   90.00
_cell.angle_beta   90.00
_cell.angle_gamma   90.00
#
_symmetry.space_group_name_H-M   'P 1'
#
loop_
_entity.id
_entity.type
_entity.pdbx_description
1 polymer ?
#
loop_
_entity_poly.entity_id
_entity_poly.type
_entity_poly.pdbx_seq_one_letter_code
_entity_poly.pdbx_strand_id
1 'polypeptide(L)'
;MNTILYFSAQGPVYETRAYTKADVDRLIHDRGLQSLGSADRQFDFWFSSTTPGCQRRVNRRATELLLATTNFTAKTVPLLRGAVVVATHDADGDLDGLSWQQLDQLAARNRSLSARDERILSRRITRDLQRARRAPQAPAPAAVPVAARPRTTATR
;
A
#
# COMPACT_ATOMS: atom_id res chain seq x y z
N MET A 1 6.35 6.49 22.18
CA MET A 1 5.83 7.11 20.94
C MET A 1 5.71 5.99 19.94
N ASN A 2 4.53 5.83 19.35
CA ASN A 2 4.21 4.72 18.47
C ASN A 2 4.28 5.29 17.04
N THR A 3 5.28 4.87 16.27
CA THR A 3 5.58 5.42 14.95
C THR A 3 5.08 4.47 13.87
N ILE A 4 4.54 5.00 12.77
CA ILE A 4 4.09 4.15 11.66
C ILE A 4 4.83 4.60 10.40
N LEU A 5 5.23 3.63 9.57
CA LEU A 5 5.87 3.93 8.30
C LEU A 5 4.83 4.05 7.21
N TYR A 6 4.74 5.22 6.59
CA TYR A 6 3.87 5.49 5.45
C TYR A 6 4.67 5.60 4.16
N PHE A 7 4.45 4.65 3.26
CA PHE A 7 5.04 4.64 1.94
C PHE A 7 4.04 5.19 0.93
N SER A 8 4.33 6.34 0.34
CA SER A 8 3.61 6.84 -0.83
C SER A 8 4.14 6.21 -2.12
N ALA A 9 3.27 5.89 -3.07
CA ALA A 9 3.69 5.41 -4.40
C ALA A 9 4.32 6.50 -5.31
N GLN A 10 4.26 7.78 -4.92
CA GLN A 10 4.69 8.91 -5.76
C GLN A 10 5.90 9.69 -5.23
N GLY A 11 6.36 9.45 -4.01
CA GLY A 11 7.30 10.37 -3.34
C GLY A 11 8.15 9.71 -2.26
N PRO A 12 8.95 10.51 -1.52
CA PRO A 12 9.81 10.01 -0.45
C PRO A 12 8.99 9.27 0.60
N VAL A 13 9.64 8.32 1.28
CA VAL A 13 9.05 7.65 2.46
C VAL A 13 8.82 8.74 3.50
N TYR A 14 7.55 8.93 3.88
CA TYR A 14 7.24 9.83 4.98
C TYR A 14 7.24 8.98 6.24
N GLU A 15 8.18 9.25 7.14
CA GLU A 15 7.98 8.93 8.55
C GLU A 15 6.82 9.81 9.02
N THR A 16 5.59 9.30 8.94
CA THR A 16 4.44 10.06 9.39
C THR A 16 4.35 9.91 10.90
N ARG A 17 4.55 11.03 11.59
CA ARG A 17 4.37 11.16 13.02
C ARG A 17 2.98 10.67 13.42
N ALA A 18 2.97 9.65 14.28
CA ALA A 18 1.90 9.18 15.15
C ALA A 18 0.47 9.44 14.62
N TYR A 19 0.01 8.59 13.70
CA TYR A 19 -1.43 8.34 13.63
C TYR A 19 -1.85 7.64 14.91
N THR A 20 -2.93 8.09 15.54
CA THR A 20 -3.49 7.34 16.67
C THR A 20 -4.05 6.02 16.15
N LYS A 21 -4.14 4.98 16.99
CA LYS A 21 -4.75 3.68 16.64
C LYS A 21 -6.09 3.87 15.91
N ALA A 22 -6.93 4.78 16.42
CA ALA A 22 -8.20 5.17 15.81
C ALA A 22 -8.09 5.80 14.41
N ASP A 23 -7.08 6.64 14.15
CA ASP A 23 -6.86 7.22 12.83
C ASP A 23 -6.46 6.15 11.80
N VAL A 24 -5.69 5.15 12.24
CA VAL A 24 -5.25 4.06 11.36
C VAL A 24 -6.36 3.04 11.14
N ASP A 25 -7.12 2.69 12.17
CA ASP A 25 -8.29 1.82 12.04
C ASP A 25 -9.32 2.43 11.10
N ARG A 26 -9.54 3.75 11.21
CA ARG A 26 -10.38 4.50 10.28
C ARG A 26 -9.80 4.52 8.87
N LEU A 27 -8.48 4.70 8.72
CA LEU A 27 -7.80 4.63 7.43
C LEU A 27 -7.98 3.25 6.76
N ILE A 28 -7.87 2.17 7.53
CA ILE A 28 -8.01 0.78 7.06
C ILE A 28 -9.47 0.48 6.69
N HIS A 29 -10.42 0.81 7.57
CA HIS A 29 -11.84 0.57 7.37
C HIS A 29 -12.41 1.39 6.21
N ASP A 30 -12.13 2.70 6.15
CA ASP A 30 -12.69 3.58 5.11
C ASP A 30 -12.14 3.27 3.71
N ARG A 31 -10.97 2.62 3.62
CA ARG A 31 -10.26 2.36 2.34
C ARG A 31 -10.26 0.90 1.91
N GLY A 32 -10.80 -0.03 2.71
CA GLY A 32 -10.80 -1.46 2.41
C GLY A 32 -9.39 -2.00 2.15
N LEU A 33 -8.43 -1.64 3.02
CA LEU A 33 -7.04 -2.05 2.87
C LEU A 33 -6.90 -3.56 3.12
N GLN A 34 -6.09 -4.23 2.30
CA GLN A 34 -5.67 -5.61 2.52
C GLN A 34 -4.43 -5.62 3.41
N SER A 35 -4.34 -6.57 4.33
CA SER A 35 -3.15 -6.78 5.18
C SER A 35 -2.34 -7.97 4.70
N LEU A 36 -1.02 -7.88 4.83
CA LEU A 36 -0.10 -9.00 4.64
C LEU A 36 1.00 -8.95 5.70
N GLY A 37 1.11 -10.02 6.48
CA GLY A 37 2.08 -10.14 7.56
C GLY A 37 3.48 -10.54 7.09
N SER A 38 4.47 -10.07 7.83
CA SER A 38 5.87 -10.47 7.77
C SER A 38 6.04 -11.94 8.19
N ALA A 39 7.14 -12.58 7.77
CA ALA A 39 7.34 -14.01 8.04
C ALA A 39 7.51 -14.33 9.53
N ASP A 40 8.08 -13.39 10.28
CA ASP A 40 8.25 -13.45 11.72
C ASP A 40 7.01 -13.01 12.51
N ARG A 41 5.91 -12.65 11.82
CA ARG A 41 4.68 -12.10 12.41
C ARG A 41 4.91 -10.87 13.29
N GLN A 42 5.99 -10.13 13.05
CA GLN A 42 6.27 -8.91 13.81
C GLN A 42 5.75 -7.64 13.14
N PHE A 43 5.51 -7.70 11.83
CA PHE A 43 5.13 -6.54 11.03
C PHE A 43 3.98 -6.90 10.12
N ASP A 44 3.09 -5.95 9.92
CA ASP A 44 1.99 -6.03 8.99
C ASP A 44 2.07 -4.91 7.97
N PHE A 45 1.75 -5.27 6.73
CA PHE A 45 1.72 -4.36 5.59
C PHE A 45 0.27 -4.18 5.18
N TRP A 46 -0.29 -3.01 5.45
CA TRP A 46 -1.62 -2.62 4.97
C TRP A 46 -1.50 -1.83 3.68
N PHE A 47 -2.15 -2.29 2.63
CA PHE A 47 -2.10 -1.67 1.31
C PHE A 47 -3.48 -1.64 0.67
N SER A 48 -3.72 -0.66 -0.20
CA SER A 48 -5.02 -0.55 -0.85
C SER A 48 -5.15 -1.61 -1.94
N SER A 49 -6.32 -2.27 -2.00
CA SER A 49 -6.64 -3.12 -3.14
C SER A 49 -6.62 -2.27 -4.42
N THR A 50 -6.31 -2.89 -5.56
CA THR A 50 -6.13 -2.15 -6.83
C THR A 50 -7.48 -1.63 -7.34
N THR A 51 -8.01 -0.56 -6.74
CA THR A 51 -9.24 0.08 -7.22
C THR A 51 -8.95 0.77 -8.55
N PRO A 52 -9.75 0.53 -9.61
CA PRO A 52 -9.58 1.20 -10.89
C PRO A 52 -9.63 2.72 -10.69
N GLY A 53 -8.53 3.42 -10.98
CA GLY A 53 -8.46 4.89 -10.96
C GLY A 53 -7.57 5.50 -9.88
N CYS A 54 -7.33 4.83 -8.74
CA CYS A 54 -6.46 5.35 -7.68
C CYS A 54 -5.13 4.57 -7.62
N GLN A 55 -4.05 5.23 -8.01
CA GLN A 55 -2.65 4.82 -7.78
C GLN A 55 -2.24 3.43 -8.34
N ARG A 56 -2.24 3.30 -9.67
CA ARG A 56 -1.68 2.13 -10.39
C ARG A 56 -0.19 1.85 -10.17
N ARG A 57 0.57 2.79 -9.57
CA ARG A 57 2.02 2.67 -9.46
C ARG A 57 2.42 1.69 -8.36
N VAL A 58 3.41 0.87 -8.67
CA VAL A 58 4.04 -0.01 -7.69
C VAL A 58 4.82 0.84 -6.70
N ASN A 59 4.58 0.60 -5.42
CA ASN A 59 5.34 1.15 -4.33
C ASN A 59 6.62 0.33 -4.15
N ARG A 60 7.68 0.76 -4.85
CA ARG A 60 8.96 0.04 -4.87
C ARG A 60 9.53 -0.13 -3.46
N ARG A 61 9.53 0.93 -2.65
CA ARG A 61 10.11 0.90 -1.30
C ARG A 61 9.36 -0.05 -0.36
N ALA A 62 8.03 0.00 -0.37
CA ALA A 62 7.24 -0.94 0.41
C ALA A 62 7.42 -2.40 -0.06
N THR A 63 7.55 -2.61 -1.37
CA THR A 63 7.78 -3.96 -1.93
C THR A 63 9.18 -4.50 -1.60
N GLU A 64 10.21 -3.64 -1.61
CA GLU A 64 11.56 -3.97 -1.14
C GLU A 64 11.53 -4.36 0.34
N LEU A 65 10.87 -3.55 1.17
CA LEU A 65 10.76 -3.83 2.60
C LEU A 65 9.98 -5.13 2.86
N LEU A 66 8.91 -5.40 2.11
CA LEU A 66 8.18 -6.65 2.19
C LEU A 66 9.07 -7.85 1.84
N LEU A 67 9.85 -7.74 0.75
CA LEU A 67 10.81 -8.77 0.37
C LEU A 67 11.86 -9.02 1.47
N ALA A 68 12.32 -7.96 2.13
CA ALA A 68 13.35 -8.04 3.18
C ALA A 68 12.84 -8.65 4.50
N THR A 69 11.53 -8.63 4.72
CA THR A 69 10.90 -9.04 5.99
C THR A 69 10.14 -10.36 5.88
N THR A 70 9.83 -10.80 4.65
CA THR A 70 9.12 -12.05 4.39
C THR A 70 10.02 -13.12 3.79
N ASN A 71 9.50 -14.35 3.73
CA ASN A 71 10.17 -15.48 3.06
C ASN A 71 9.90 -15.51 1.54
N PHE A 72 9.39 -14.42 0.98
CA PHE A 72 9.23 -14.33 -0.47
C PHE A 72 10.58 -14.23 -1.16
N THR A 73 10.61 -14.65 -2.42
CA THR A 73 11.77 -14.40 -3.29
C THR A 73 11.52 -13.14 -4.12
N ALA A 74 12.58 -12.53 -4.64
CA ALA A 74 12.43 -11.40 -5.56
C ALA A 74 11.54 -11.72 -6.80
N LYS A 75 11.37 -13.01 -7.13
CA LYS A 75 10.49 -13.48 -8.20
C LYS A 75 9.02 -13.62 -7.79
N THR A 76 8.73 -13.91 -6.53
CA THR A 76 7.40 -14.26 -6.03
C THR A 76 6.77 -13.19 -5.16
N VAL A 77 7.55 -12.25 -4.61
CA VAL A 77 7.02 -11.18 -3.75
C VAL A 77 5.89 -10.41 -4.48
N PRO A 78 4.73 -10.18 -3.83
CA PRO A 78 3.67 -9.35 -4.38
C PRO A 78 4.15 -7.93 -4.65
N LEU A 79 3.77 -7.34 -5.78
CA LEU A 79 4.06 -5.94 -6.05
C LEU A 79 3.01 -5.08 -5.36
N LEU A 80 3.38 -4.45 -4.24
CA LEU A 80 2.49 -3.57 -3.51
C LEU A 80 2.25 -2.29 -4.32
N ARG A 81 1.00 -1.84 -4.43
CA ARG A 81 0.63 -0.64 -5.19
C ARG A 81 0.04 0.42 -4.29
N GLY A 82 0.18 1.67 -4.73
CA GLY A 82 -0.38 2.82 -4.00
C GLY A 82 0.28 3.05 -2.65
N ALA A 83 -0.49 3.62 -1.74
CA ALA A 83 -0.06 3.85 -0.37
C ALA A 83 0.04 2.53 0.41
N VAL A 84 1.14 2.37 1.14
CA VAL A 84 1.35 1.22 2.03
C VAL A 84 1.71 1.73 3.41
N VAL A 85 1.03 1.18 4.41
CA VAL A 85 1.29 1.41 5.82
C VAL A 85 1.98 0.19 6.39
N VAL A 86 3.06 0.40 7.13
CA VAL A 86 3.78 -0.67 7.85
C VAL A 86 3.76 -0.36 9.34
N ALA A 87 3.27 -1.31 10.12
CA ALA A 87 3.19 -1.22 11.57
C ALA A 87 3.31 -2.61 12.21
N THR A 88 3.23 -2.68 13.53
CA THR A 88 3.11 -3.94 14.28
C THR A 88 1.66 -4.20 14.62
N HIS A 89 1.37 -5.33 15.25
CA HIS A 89 0.08 -5.56 15.88
C HIS A 89 0.29 -5.86 17.38
N ASP A 90 -0.69 -5.51 18.20
CA ASP A 90 -0.72 -5.89 19.62
C ASP A 90 -1.21 -7.35 19.79
N ALA A 91 -1.32 -7.80 21.04
CA ALA A 91 -1.74 -9.17 21.35
C ALA A 91 -3.19 -9.48 20.91
N ASP A 92 -4.00 -8.44 20.74
CA ASP A 92 -5.38 -8.54 20.28
C ASP A 92 -5.48 -8.55 18.75
N GLY A 93 -4.35 -8.38 18.05
CA GLY A 93 -4.26 -8.36 16.59
C GLY A 93 -4.60 -7.01 15.98
N ASP A 94 -4.75 -5.98 16.82
CA ASP A 94 -4.98 -4.63 16.34
C ASP A 94 -3.65 -3.95 16.00
N LEU A 95 -3.70 -2.95 15.12
CA LEU A 95 -2.52 -2.21 14.72
C LEU A 95 -1.89 -1.46 15.90
N ASP A 96 -0.59 -1.70 16.11
CA ASP A 96 0.25 -0.95 17.04
C ASP A 96 1.40 -0.29 16.29
N GLY A 97 1.95 0.79 16.85
CA GLY A 97 3.07 1.48 16.22
C GLY A 97 4.41 0.78 16.48
N LEU A 98 5.33 1.09 15.59
CA LEU A 98 6.71 0.66 15.62
C LEU A 98 7.47 1.43 16.72
N SER A 99 8.18 0.67 17.54
CA SER A 99 9.25 1.18 18.39
C SER A 99 10.49 1.53 17.57
N TRP A 100 11.39 2.35 18.14
CA TRP A 100 12.68 2.66 17.52
C TRP A 100 13.50 1.41 17.17
N GLN A 101 13.52 0.42 18.06
CA GLN A 101 14.24 -0.83 17.82
C GLN A 101 13.66 -1.61 16.62
N GLN A 102 12.34 -1.57 16.44
CA GLN A 102 11.68 -2.18 15.29
C GLN A 102 11.95 -1.42 13.99
N LEU A 103 12.01 -0.08 14.02
CA LEU A 103 12.42 0.74 12.88
C LEU A 103 13.85 0.43 12.45
N ASP A 104 14.77 0.31 13.40
CA ASP A 104 16.17 -0.05 13.13
C ASP A 104 16.28 -1.45 12.54
N GLN A 105 15.49 -2.41 13.02
CA GLN A 105 15.41 -3.75 12.44
C GLN A 105 14.91 -3.73 11.00
N LEU A 106 13.85 -2.98 10.71
CA LEU A 106 13.33 -2.80 9.35
C LEU A 106 14.38 -2.16 8.43
N ALA A 107 15.09 -1.13 8.91
CA ALA A 107 16.15 -0.47 8.16
C ALA A 107 17.36 -1.40 7.92
N ALA A 108 17.74 -2.22 8.90
CA ALA A 108 18.80 -3.21 8.77
C ALA A 108 18.44 -4.32 7.77
N ARG A 109 17.23 -4.88 7.87
CA ARG A 109 16.72 -5.89 6.93
C ARG A 109 16.67 -5.34 5.50
N ASN A 110 16.15 -4.13 5.32
CA ASN A 110 16.07 -3.53 3.99
C ASN A 110 17.47 -3.29 3.37
N ARG A 111 18.46 -2.91 4.19
CA ARG A 111 19.87 -2.77 3.74
C ARG A 111 20.55 -4.10 3.44
N SER A 112 20.05 -5.21 3.99
CA SER A 112 20.60 -6.56 3.76
C SER A 112 20.16 -7.17 2.43
N LEU A 113 19.25 -6.51 1.69
CA LEU A 113 18.81 -6.96 0.38
C LEU A 113 19.98 -7.07 -0.59
N SER A 114 20.07 -8.21 -1.28
CA SER A 114 21.13 -8.43 -2.24
C SER A 114 20.91 -7.58 -3.50
N ALA A 115 22.00 -7.11 -4.11
CA ALA A 115 21.95 -6.41 -5.40
C ALA A 115 21.29 -7.28 -6.51
N ARG A 116 21.33 -8.61 -6.37
CA ARG A 116 20.65 -9.53 -7.27
C ARG A 116 19.13 -9.43 -7.14
N ASP A 117 18.62 -9.41 -5.92
CA ASP A 117 17.20 -9.33 -5.63
C ASP A 117 16.63 -7.97 -6.05
N GLU A 118 17.36 -6.88 -5.76
CA GLU A 118 17.00 -5.54 -6.22
C GLU A 118 16.89 -5.48 -7.75
N ARG A 119 17.83 -6.09 -8.48
CA ARG A 119 17.80 -6.15 -9.95
C ARG A 119 16.60 -6.96 -10.47
N ILE A 120 16.31 -8.10 -9.85
CA ILE A 120 15.16 -8.94 -10.24
C ILE A 120 13.86 -8.18 -10.00
N LEU A 121 13.72 -7.55 -8.84
CA LEU A 121 12.55 -6.78 -8.47
C LEU A 121 12.38 -5.57 -9.41
N SER A 122 13.45 -4.82 -9.67
CA SER A 122 13.44 -3.69 -10.61
C SER A 122 12.95 -4.11 -12.00
N ARG A 123 13.44 -5.25 -12.52
CA ARG A 123 12.96 -5.82 -13.79
C ARG A 123 11.49 -6.21 -13.76
N ARG A 124 10.97 -6.69 -12.62
CA ARG A 124 9.53 -7.01 -12.47
C ARG A 124 8.69 -5.73 -12.48
N ILE A 125 9.11 -4.71 -11.74
CA ILE A 125 8.44 -3.41 -11.69
C ILE A 125 8.39 -2.78 -13.09
N THR A 126 9.50 -2.75 -13.82
CA THR A 126 9.54 -2.20 -15.18
C THR A 126 8.62 -2.96 -16.14
N ARG A 127 8.64 -4.31 -16.09
CA ARG A 127 7.74 -5.13 -16.92
C ARG A 127 6.27 -4.90 -16.57
N ASP A 128 5.97 -4.75 -15.29
CA ASP A 128 4.63 -4.45 -14.81
C ASP A 128 4.14 -3.10 -15.32
N LEU A 129 4.97 -2.05 -15.23
CA LEU A 129 4.68 -0.73 -15.79
C LEU A 129 4.46 -0.79 -17.31
N GLN A 130 5.27 -1.58 -18.03
CA GLN A 130 5.09 -1.78 -19.47
C GLN A 130 3.77 -2.50 -19.79
N ARG A 131 3.39 -3.53 -19.02
CA ARG A 131 2.10 -4.23 -19.17
C ARG A 131 0.94 -3.29 -18.89
N ALA A 132 1.00 -2.50 -17.82
CA ALA A 132 -0.04 -1.53 -17.46
C ALA A 132 -0.24 -0.45 -18.54
N ARG A 133 0.83 -0.07 -19.26
CA ARG A 133 0.76 0.85 -20.42
C ARG A 133 0.15 0.20 -21.67
N ARG A 134 0.32 -1.11 -21.85
CA ARG A 134 -0.20 -1.88 -23.00
C ARG A 134 -1.61 -2.40 -22.79
N ALA A 135 -2.06 -2.50 -21.55
CA ALA A 135 -3.45 -2.85 -21.26
C ALA A 135 -4.35 -1.77 -21.88
N PRO A 136 -5.31 -2.15 -22.75
CA PRO A 136 -6.26 -1.20 -23.30
C PRO A 136 -6.92 -0.48 -22.13
N GLN A 137 -6.94 0.85 -22.17
CA GLN A 137 -7.84 1.59 -21.29
C GLN A 137 -9.24 1.09 -21.63
N ALA A 138 -9.86 0.34 -20.72
CA ALA A 138 -11.29 0.13 -20.80
C ALA A 138 -11.92 1.52 -20.95
N PRO A 139 -12.75 1.77 -21.98
CA PRO A 139 -13.37 3.06 -22.16
C PRO A 139 -14.04 3.42 -20.83
N ALA A 140 -13.79 4.64 -20.36
CA ALA A 140 -14.51 5.18 -19.21
C ALA A 140 -16.00 4.91 -19.44
N PRO A 141 -16.75 4.39 -18.45
CA PRO A 141 -18.18 4.25 -18.61
C PRO A 141 -18.70 5.62 -19.05
N ALA A 142 -19.34 5.66 -20.22
CA ALA A 142 -19.93 6.88 -20.74
C ALA A 142 -20.73 7.52 -19.60
N ALA A 143 -20.46 8.79 -19.31
CA ALA A 143 -21.22 9.53 -18.33
C ALA A 143 -22.70 9.38 -18.71
N VAL A 144 -23.44 8.60 -17.92
CA VAL A 144 -24.88 8.53 -18.05
C VAL A 144 -25.40 9.95 -17.89
N PRO A 145 -26.08 10.54 -18.90
CA PRO A 145 -26.68 11.83 -18.71
C PRO A 145 -27.69 11.67 -17.57
N VAL A 146 -27.42 12.32 -16.45
CA VAL A 146 -28.37 12.44 -15.35
C VAL A 146 -29.62 13.08 -15.94
N ALA A 147 -30.65 12.26 -16.15
CA ALA A 147 -31.95 12.73 -16.62
C ALA A 147 -32.43 13.82 -15.65
N ALA A 148 -32.65 15.02 -16.18
CA ALA A 148 -33.19 16.14 -15.42
C ALA A 148 -34.55 15.73 -14.85
N ARG A 149 -34.60 15.61 -13.52
CA ARG A 149 -35.82 15.31 -12.77
C ARG A 149 -36.82 16.45 -13.02
N PRO A 150 -38.06 16.18 -13.49
CA PRO A 150 -39.04 17.24 -13.71
C PRO A 150 -39.39 17.88 -12.36
N ARG A 151 -39.20 19.19 -12.26
CA ARG A 151 -39.71 20.00 -11.15
C ARG A 151 -41.23 20.06 -11.28
N THR A 152 -41.94 19.29 -10.48
CA THR A 152 -43.37 19.51 -10.24
C THR A 152 -43.56 20.84 -9.56
N THR A 153 -44.05 21.83 -10.28
CA THR A 153 -44.67 23.04 -9.73
C THR A 153 -45.96 22.64 -9.04
N ALA A 154 -45.99 22.70 -7.72
CA ALA A 154 -47.21 22.59 -6.94
C ALA A 154 -47.87 23.98 -6.90
N THR A 155 -49.02 24.08 -7.55
CA THR A 155 -49.94 25.22 -7.44
C THR A 155 -50.84 24.99 -6.22
N ARG A 156 -50.81 25.88 -5.24
CA ARG A 156 -52.00 26.31 -4.49
C ARG A 156 -51.74 27.61 -3.73
#